data_AF-A0AAV2SRD3-F1
#
_entry.id   AF-A0AAV2SRD3-F1
#
_cell.length_a   1.000
_cell.length_b   1.000
_cell.length_c   1.000
_cell.angle_alpha   90.00
_cell.angle_beta   90.00
_cell.angle_gamma   90.00
#
_symmetry.space_group_name_H-M   'P 1'
#
loop_
_entity.id
_entity.type
_entity.pdbx_description
1 polymer ?
#
loop_
_entity_poly.entity_id
_entity_poly.type
_entity_poly.pdbx_seq_one_letter_code
_entity_poly.pdbx_strand_id
1 'polypeptide(L)'
;MPRAKIVDKKPRGRMSAYAFFVQKCREEHKKLHPEENVVFSEFSRKCAEKWKTMGEEDKHKFTDMAQNDKVRFDNEMANYDGPRPTRSRKGKQKKDPNAPKRALFASFTFLG
;
A
#
# COMPACT_ATOMS: atom_id res chain seq x y z
N MET A 1 14.85 10.04 3.70
CA MET A 1 15.18 8.69 4.20
C MET A 1 15.05 7.70 3.05
N PRO A 2 16.10 6.94 2.70
CA PRO A 2 15.99 5.91 1.67
C PRO A 2 15.08 4.80 2.19
N ARG A 3 14.03 4.45 1.44
CA ARG A 3 13.17 3.31 1.75
C ARG A 3 14.08 2.08 1.82
N ALA A 4 14.21 1.49 3.02
CA ALA A 4 14.97 0.28 3.23
C ALA A 4 14.56 -0.74 2.15
N LYS A 5 15.54 -1.18 1.35
CA LYS A 5 15.37 -2.29 0.43
C LYS A 5 15.16 -3.51 1.32
N ILE A 6 13.91 -3.84 1.62
CA ILE A 6 13.53 -5.13 2.20
C ILE A 6 13.73 -6.13 1.07
N VAL A 7 14.97 -6.53 0.88
CA VAL A 7 15.31 -7.81 0.28
C VAL A 7 14.84 -8.86 1.28
N ASP A 8 14.52 -10.06 0.80
CA ASP A 8 14.17 -11.25 1.59
C ASP A 8 12.66 -11.54 1.69
N LYS A 9 12.19 -12.17 0.61
CA LYS A 9 10.97 -12.99 0.45
C LYS A 9 9.60 -12.33 0.65
N LYS A 10 9.53 -11.11 1.22
CA LYS A 10 8.23 -10.44 1.42
C LYS A 10 7.64 -9.98 0.07
N PRO A 11 6.41 -10.40 -0.27
CA PRO A 11 5.77 -9.97 -1.50
C PRO A 11 5.57 -8.45 -1.50
N ARG A 12 5.82 -7.82 -2.66
CA ARG A 12 5.62 -6.37 -2.81
C ARG A 12 4.15 -6.05 -2.58
N GLY A 13 3.89 -5.10 -1.68
CA GLY A 13 2.54 -4.67 -1.32
C GLY A 13 1.71 -4.25 -2.54
N ARG A 14 0.38 -4.40 -2.40
CA ARG A 14 -0.58 -4.02 -3.45
C ARG A 14 -0.41 -2.57 -3.88
N MET A 15 -0.37 -2.37 -5.19
CA MET A 15 -0.38 -1.08 -5.83
C MET A 15 -1.83 -0.65 -6.11
N SER A 16 -2.14 0.61 -5.79
CA SER A 16 -3.43 1.21 -6.15
C SER A 16 -3.42 1.72 -7.58
N ALA A 17 -4.60 2.02 -8.14
CA ALA A 17 -4.73 2.62 -9.47
C ALA A 17 -3.89 3.90 -9.61
N TYR A 18 -3.94 4.76 -8.59
CA TYR A 18 -3.11 5.96 -8.52
C TYR A 18 -1.60 5.65 -8.48
N ALA A 19 -1.18 4.60 -7.78
CA ALA A 19 0.23 4.21 -7.72
C ALA A 19 0.75 3.76 -9.10
N PHE A 20 -0.06 3.04 -9.87
CA PHE A 20 0.26 2.69 -11.25
C PHE A 20 0.35 3.91 -12.16
N PHE A 21 -0.57 4.86 -12.01
CA PHE A 21 -0.55 6.11 -12.75
C PHE A 21 0.71 6.93 -12.47
N VAL A 22 1.05 7.15 -11.20
CA VAL A 22 2.27 7.89 -10.81
C VAL A 22 3.52 7.19 -11.34
N GLN A 23 3.56 5.86 -11.33
CA GLN A 23 4.67 5.10 -11.92
C GLN A 23 4.77 5.35 -13.43
N LYS A 24 3.64 5.29 -14.17
CA LYS A 24 3.62 5.54 -15.61
C LYS A 24 4.05 6.96 -15.95
N CYS A 25 3.51 7.97 -15.26
CA CYS A 25 3.94 9.34 -15.44
C CYS A 25 5.44 9.52 -15.16
N ARG A 26 6.00 8.77 -14.20
CA ARG A 26 7.42 8.86 -13.86
C ARG A 26 8.29 8.20 -14.93
N GLU A 27 7.87 7.05 -15.46
CA GLU A 27 8.53 6.36 -16.58
C GLU A 27 8.56 7.24 -17.83
N GLU A 28 7.44 7.85 -18.19
CA GLU A 28 7.34 8.77 -19.34
C GLU A 28 8.22 10.00 -19.15
N HIS A 29 8.17 10.63 -17.96
CA HIS A 29 8.99 11.80 -17.67
C HIS A 29 10.49 11.47 -17.72
N LYS A 30 10.90 10.29 -17.23
CA LYS A 30 12.30 9.86 -17.30
C LYS A 30 12.74 9.58 -18.75
N LYS A 31 11.84 9.11 -19.60
CA LYS A 31 12.13 8.85 -21.02
C LYS A 31 12.30 10.16 -21.81
N LEU A 32 11.48 11.16 -21.51
CA LEU A 32 11.52 12.47 -22.17
C LEU A 32 12.63 13.37 -21.63
N HIS A 33 12.89 13.30 -20.31
CA HIS A 33 13.87 14.14 -19.63
C HIS A 33 14.80 13.28 -18.77
N PRO A 34 15.72 12.51 -19.39
CA PRO A 34 16.63 11.60 -18.67
C PRO A 34 17.63 12.32 -17.75
N GLU A 35 17.96 13.58 -18.05
CA GLU A 35 18.90 14.43 -17.28
C GLU A 35 18.20 15.27 -16.20
N GLU A 36 16.87 15.40 -16.25
CA GLU A 36 16.15 16.30 -15.34
C GLU A 36 15.84 15.61 -14.01
N ASN A 37 16.38 16.17 -12.93
CA ASN A 37 16.09 15.69 -11.58
C ASN A 37 14.69 16.16 -11.14
N VAL A 38 13.72 15.28 -11.35
CA VAL A 38 12.33 15.51 -10.96
C VAL A 38 12.21 15.60 -9.43
N VAL A 39 11.83 16.77 -8.92
CA VAL A 39 11.52 16.97 -7.51
C VAL A 39 10.22 16.25 -7.16
N PHE A 40 10.30 15.29 -6.22
CA PHE A 40 9.16 14.42 -5.88
C PHE A 40 7.92 15.18 -5.40
N SER A 41 8.09 16.29 -4.66
CA SER A 41 6.98 17.12 -4.19
C SER A 41 6.20 17.75 -5.34
N GLU A 42 6.90 18.35 -6.30
CA GLU A 42 6.28 18.97 -7.47
C GLU A 42 5.63 17.94 -8.38
N PHE A 43 6.31 16.81 -8.60
CA PHE A 43 5.79 15.72 -9.40
C PHE A 43 4.55 15.09 -8.77
N SER A 44 4.55 14.89 -7.46
CA SER A 44 3.37 14.40 -6.73
C SER A 44 2.19 15.36 -6.88
N ARG A 45 2.43 16.68 -6.84
CA ARG A 45 1.37 17.68 -7.05
C ARG A 45 0.82 17.63 -8.48
N LYS A 46 1.70 17.66 -9.49
CA LYS A 46 1.31 17.56 -10.92
C LYS A 46 0.55 16.26 -11.21
N CYS A 47 0.99 15.13 -10.66
CA CYS A 47 0.29 13.85 -10.80
C CYS A 47 -1.08 13.86 -10.12
N ALA A 48 -1.19 14.44 -8.93
CA ALA A 48 -2.48 14.52 -8.22
C ALA A 48 -3.50 15.37 -9.00
N GLU A 49 -3.07 16.51 -9.53
CA GLU A 49 -3.90 17.38 -10.37
C GLU A 49 -4.35 16.66 -11.64
N LYS A 50 -3.41 16.02 -12.37
CA LYS A 50 -3.72 15.25 -13.58
C LYS A 50 -4.64 14.06 -13.29
N TRP A 51 -4.44 13.36 -12.18
CA TRP A 51 -5.33 12.28 -11.76
C TRP A 51 -6.76 12.79 -11.46
N LYS A 52 -6.89 13.98 -10.88
CA LYS A 52 -8.20 14.57 -10.61
C LYS A 52 -8.94 14.90 -11.91
N THR A 53 -8.24 15.45 -12.90
CA THR A 53 -8.81 15.87 -14.19
C THR A 53 -8.95 14.74 -15.21
N MET A 54 -8.31 13.58 -15.01
CA MET A 54 -8.47 12.43 -15.90
C MET A 54 -9.91 11.91 -15.91
N GLY A 55 -10.34 11.45 -17.10
CA GLY A 55 -11.63 10.82 -17.31
C GLY A 55 -11.77 9.48 -16.57
N GLU A 56 -13.01 9.03 -16.42
CA GLU A 56 -13.30 7.74 -15.79
C GLU A 56 -12.75 6.57 -16.60
N GLU A 57 -12.73 6.66 -17.94
CA GLU A 57 -12.18 5.62 -18.82
C GLU A 57 -10.68 5.41 -18.61
N ASP A 58 -9.92 6.50 -18.54
CA ASP A 58 -8.48 6.43 -18.25
C ASP A 58 -8.23 5.86 -16.87
N LYS A 59 -9.03 6.30 -15.88
CA LYS A 59 -8.99 5.76 -14.51
C LYS A 59 -9.34 4.27 -14.50
N HIS A 60 -10.30 3.83 -15.31
CA HIS A 60 -10.74 2.44 -15.40
C HIS A 60 -9.58 1.51 -15.78
N LYS A 61 -8.78 1.93 -16.77
CA LYS A 61 -7.57 1.19 -17.16
C LYS A 61 -6.61 0.99 -15.99
N PHE A 62 -6.43 2.00 -15.15
CA PHE A 62 -5.59 1.89 -13.95
C PHE A 62 -6.27 1.11 -12.82
N THR A 63 -7.60 1.12 -12.71
CA THR A 63 -8.33 0.26 -11.76
C THR A 63 -8.20 -1.21 -12.12
N ASP A 64 -8.28 -1.57 -13.40
CA ASP A 64 -8.07 -2.94 -13.86
C ASP A 64 -6.66 -3.44 -13.54
N MET A 65 -5.65 -2.59 -13.78
CA MET A 65 -4.27 -2.88 -13.38
C MET A 65 -4.13 -3.10 -11.86
N ALA A 66 -4.82 -2.27 -11.06
CA ALA A 66 -4.82 -2.43 -9.60
C ALA A 66 -5.54 -3.70 -9.14
N GLN A 67 -6.62 -4.11 -9.83
CA GLN A 67 -7.30 -5.38 -9.56
C GLN A 67 -6.41 -6.58 -9.90
N ASN A 68 -5.71 -6.54 -11.03
CA ASN A 68 -4.75 -7.58 -11.40
C ASN A 68 -3.60 -7.67 -10.39
N ASP A 69 -3.08 -6.53 -9.93
CA ASP A 69 -2.05 -6.51 -8.90
C ASP A 69 -2.53 -7.01 -7.55
N LYS A 70 -3.82 -6.79 -7.22
CA LYS A 70 -4.44 -7.39 -6.04
C LYS A 70 -4.37 -8.92 -6.12
N VAL A 71 -4.72 -9.51 -7.26
CA VAL A 71 -4.63 -10.97 -7.46
C VAL A 71 -3.20 -11.46 -7.36
N ARG A 72 -2.24 -10.76 -8.00
CA ARG A 72 -0.80 -11.05 -7.87
C ARG A 72 -0.38 -11.10 -6.41
N PHE A 73 -0.68 -10.05 -5.64
CA PHE A 73 -0.31 -9.97 -4.23
C PHE A 73 -0.99 -11.05 -3.38
N ASP A 74 -2.27 -11.32 -3.62
CA ASP A 74 -3.01 -12.32 -2.87
C ASP A 74 -2.40 -13.73 -3.11
N ASN A 75 -1.99 -14.03 -4.36
CA ASN A 75 -1.27 -15.27 -4.70
C ASN A 75 0.16 -15.32 -4.09
N GLU A 76 0.92 -14.23 -4.18
CA GLU A 76 2.27 -14.19 -3.59
C GLU A 76 2.21 -14.27 -2.05
N MET A 77 1.19 -13.68 -1.43
CA MET A 77 0.96 -13.75 0.02
C MET A 77 0.48 -15.13 0.48
N ALA A 78 -0.26 -15.86 -0.37
CA ALA A 78 -0.64 -17.25 -0.09
C ALA A 78 0.59 -18.17 0.01
N ASN A 79 1.62 -17.90 -0.80
CA ASN A 79 2.90 -18.62 -0.80
C ASN A 79 3.95 -18.01 0.15
N TYR A 80 3.60 -16.99 0.94
CA TYR A 80 4.53 -16.31 1.83
C TYR A 80 4.46 -16.87 3.25
N ASP A 81 5.49 -17.62 3.64
CA ASP A 81 5.61 -18.25 4.98
C ASP A 81 6.11 -17.29 6.08
N GLY A 82 6.34 -16.01 5.76
CA GLY A 82 6.82 -15.03 6.73
C GLY A 82 5.70 -14.37 7.54
N PRO A 83 6.06 -13.51 8.52
CA PRO A 83 5.08 -12.79 9.31
C PRO A 83 4.16 -11.97 8.41
N ARG A 84 2.87 -12.33 8.37
CA ARG A 84 1.88 -11.55 7.62
C ARG A 84 1.96 -10.09 8.07
N PRO A 85 2.01 -9.12 7.14
CA PRO A 85 1.98 -7.72 7.51
C PRO A 85 0.65 -7.46 8.22
N THR A 86 0.70 -7.44 9.55
CA THR A 86 -0.43 -6.95 10.34
C THR A 86 -0.66 -5.53 9.88
N ARG A 87 -1.92 -5.19 9.51
CA ARG A 87 -2.32 -3.78 9.44
C ARG A 87 -1.86 -3.18 10.75
N SER A 88 -0.83 -2.34 10.72
CA SER A 88 -0.28 -1.70 11.89
C SER A 88 -1.46 -1.06 12.61
N ARG A 89 -1.88 -1.70 13.71
CA ARG A 89 -2.90 -1.17 14.59
C ARG A 89 -2.22 0.03 15.21
N LYS A 90 -2.37 1.19 14.56
CA LYS A 90 -2.08 2.51 15.14
C LYS A 90 -2.59 2.43 16.58
N GLY A 91 -1.65 2.64 17.51
CA GLY A 91 -1.64 2.05 18.84
C GLY A 91 -3.02 1.92 19.48
N LYS A 92 -3.27 0.78 20.15
CA LYS A 92 -4.40 0.66 21.09
C LYS A 92 -4.39 1.94 21.93
N GLN A 93 -5.41 2.79 21.77
CA GLN A 93 -5.65 3.86 22.74
C GLN A 93 -5.62 3.21 24.12
N LYS A 94 -4.88 3.81 25.05
CA LYS A 94 -4.89 3.40 26.45
C LYS A 94 -6.37 3.38 26.86
N LYS A 95 -6.88 2.19 27.12
CA LYS A 95 -8.24 1.98 27.61
C LYS A 95 -8.31 2.65 28.99
N ASP A 96 -9.36 3.42 29.25
CA ASP A 96 -9.51 4.12 30.53
C ASP A 96 -9.32 3.15 31.71
N PRO A 97 -8.62 3.56 32.78
CA PRO A 97 -8.39 2.71 33.97
C PRO A 97 -9.66 2.14 34.58
N ASN A 98 -10.80 2.82 34.39
CA ASN A 98 -12.11 2.45 34.93
C ASN A 98 -13.04 1.79 33.88
N ALA A 99 -12.56 1.43 32.69
CA ALA A 99 -13.39 0.74 31.71
C ALA A 99 -13.53 -0.75 32.06
N PRO A 100 -14.73 -1.34 31.95
CA PRO A 100 -14.91 -2.78 32.16
C PRO A 100 -13.98 -3.54 31.21
N LYS A 101 -13.19 -4.44 31.78
CA LYS A 101 -12.27 -5.30 31.02
C LYS A 101 -13.09 -6.11 30.02
N ARG A 102 -12.61 -6.19 28.77
CA ARG A 102 -13.29 -6.96 27.72
C ARG A 102 -13.41 -8.41 28.18
N ALA A 103 -14.59 -9.02 28.01
CA ALA A 103 -14.79 -10.43 28.30
C ALA A 103 -13.70 -11.26 27.58
N LEU A 104 -13.00 -12.11 28.35
CA LEU A 104 -11.99 -13.01 27.82
C LEU A 104 -12.71 -14.14 27.08
N PHE A 105 -12.21 -14.52 25.90
CA PHE A 105 -12.78 -15.60 25.11
C PHE A 105 -12.50 -16.96 25.77
N ALA A 106 -13.43 -17.91 25.61
CA ALA A 106 -13.54 -19.19 26.33
C ALA A 106 -12.36 -20.18 26.20
N SER A 107 -11.31 -19.87 25.44
CA SER A 107 -10.13 -20.75 25.32
C SER A 107 -9.11 -20.60 26.46
N PHE A 108 -9.34 -19.72 27.43
CA PHE A 108 -8.41 -19.47 28.55
C PHE A 108 -8.90 -20.03 29.90
N THR A 109 -10.04 -20.73 29.93
CA THR A 109 -10.65 -21.22 31.18
C THR A 109 -10.33 -22.69 31.48
N PHE A 110 -9.32 -23.28 30.83
CA PHE A 110 -8.98 -24.68 31.07
C PHE A 110 -7.47 -24.93 30.99
N LEU A 111 -6.75 -24.50 32.02
CA LEU A 111 -5.49 -25.07 32.51
C LEU A 111 -5.27 -24.46 33.91
N GLY A 112 -6.01 -25.02 34.87
CA GLY A 112 -5.78 -24.87 36.30
C GLY A 112 -5.40 -26.23 36.84
#